data_AF-A0A6G0JNX9-F1
#
_entry.id   AF-A0A6G0JNX9-F1
#
_cell.length_a   1.000
_cell.length_b   1.000
_cell.length_c   1.000
_cell.angle_alpha   90.00
_cell.angle_beta   90.00
_cell.angle_gamma   90.00
#
_symmetry.space_group_name_H-M   'P 1'
#
loop_
_entity.id
_entity.type
_entity.pdbx_description
1 polymer ?
#
loop_
_entity_poly.entity_id
_entity_poly.type
_entity_poly.pdbx_seq_one_letter_code
_entity_poly.pdbx_strand_id
1 'polypeptide(L)'
;MRVQFAALLAVATFLASVTAAADEKMAVTPAMGRNDVPASRLLRTGTTTEEDDEERGLPLPALESVASLSRSKSQKQQDELVDSGLGSINSFAALKLDNAGKTIFSSPELYVWMRYVNKIENNPTAAVLMKLKSHFGDRGELAIALNNAARFDDTASKLQTAQFEQWNAKGWESTADIVDNVFKYNDDVWRALVVRSAPKRTRRAYSEFLAAKHPTGVE
;
A
#
# COMPACT_ATOMS: atom_id res chain seq x y z
N MET A 1 3.16 -9.62 -30.88
CA MET A 1 3.92 -9.04 -29.74
C MET A 1 3.08 -9.17 -28.48
N ARG A 2 3.62 -9.78 -27.42
CA ARG A 2 3.01 -9.81 -26.08
C ARG A 2 4.12 -9.52 -25.08
N VAL A 3 4.12 -8.33 -24.49
CA VAL A 3 5.12 -7.92 -23.49
C VAL A 3 4.52 -8.19 -22.12
N GLN A 4 4.93 -9.29 -21.48
CA GLN A 4 4.58 -9.57 -20.10
C GLN A 4 5.51 -8.73 -19.21
N PHE A 5 4.97 -7.69 -18.57
CA PHE A 5 5.72 -6.93 -17.57
C PHE A 5 5.80 -7.73 -16.28
N ALA A 6 6.92 -8.45 -16.12
CA ALA A 6 7.32 -9.00 -14.84
C ALA A 6 7.77 -7.86 -13.92
N ALA A 7 6.94 -7.51 -12.94
CA ALA A 7 7.24 -6.53 -11.90
C ALA A 7 6.60 -6.94 -10.56
N LEU A 8 6.77 -8.20 -10.17
CA LEU A 8 6.42 -8.72 -8.84
C LEU A 8 7.69 -8.87 -7.98
N LEU A 9 7.98 -7.86 -7.15
CA LEU A 9 8.32 -7.99 -5.73
C LEU A 9 8.73 -6.61 -5.15
N ALA A 10 7.88 -6.02 -4.31
CA ALA A 10 8.22 -5.08 -3.23
C ALA A 10 6.94 -4.51 -2.56
N VAL A 11 6.07 -5.38 -2.03
CA VAL A 11 4.86 -4.97 -1.26
C VAL A 11 4.79 -5.72 0.07
N ALA A 12 5.80 -5.49 0.90
CA ALA A 12 5.82 -5.72 2.35
C ALA A 12 6.90 -4.76 2.88
N THR A 13 6.55 -3.62 3.47
CA THR A 13 5.82 -3.50 4.74
C THR A 13 4.75 -2.41 4.70
N PHE A 14 3.56 -2.70 5.26
CA PHE A 14 2.54 -1.67 5.55
C PHE A 14 1.81 -1.87 6.89
N LEU A 15 2.05 -2.98 7.59
CA LEU A 15 1.55 -3.28 8.93
C LEU A 15 2.62 -4.08 9.69
N ALA A 16 3.37 -3.39 10.56
CA ALA A 16 4.34 -3.99 11.49
C ALA A 16 4.50 -3.11 12.74
N SER A 17 3.39 -2.83 13.42
CA SER A 17 3.29 -2.24 14.76
C SER A 17 1.87 -2.54 15.28
N VAL A 18 1.74 -2.88 16.57
CA VAL A 18 0.57 -3.56 17.21
C VAL A 18 0.55 -5.07 16.89
N THR A 19 0.74 -6.01 17.83
CA THR A 19 0.92 -5.93 19.30
C THR A 19 2.28 -6.55 19.73
N ALA A 20 2.72 -6.26 20.95
CA ALA A 20 3.76 -7.01 21.65
C ALA A 20 3.15 -7.72 22.88
N ALA A 21 3.88 -8.72 23.39
CA ALA A 21 3.66 -9.50 24.61
C ALA A 21 2.59 -10.62 24.58
N ALA A 22 3.06 -11.87 24.47
CA ALA A 22 2.57 -13.03 25.25
C ALA A 22 3.60 -14.19 25.20
N ASP A 23 4.37 -14.30 26.30
CA ASP A 23 5.13 -15.45 26.85
C ASP A 23 6.06 -16.38 26.03
N GLU A 24 7.08 -16.90 26.73
CA GLU A 24 8.07 -17.86 26.24
C GLU A 24 7.87 -19.30 26.79
N LYS A 25 8.58 -20.25 26.15
CA LYS A 25 9.03 -21.58 26.66
C LYS A 25 8.04 -22.75 26.60
N MET A 26 8.32 -23.67 25.67
CA MET A 26 9.00 -24.91 26.04
C MET A 26 9.78 -25.53 24.87
N ALA A 27 10.69 -26.47 25.18
CA ALA A 27 11.74 -26.95 24.28
C ALA A 27 11.31 -28.09 23.33
N VAL A 28 12.14 -28.39 22.32
CA VAL A 28 12.81 -29.71 22.11
C VAL A 28 13.66 -29.68 20.82
N THR A 29 14.89 -30.21 20.89
CA THR A 29 15.74 -30.65 19.77
C THR A 29 15.86 -32.19 19.83
N PRO A 30 15.99 -32.94 18.70
CA PRO A 30 17.22 -33.03 17.88
C PRO A 30 16.90 -33.14 16.35
N ALA A 31 17.74 -33.57 15.38
CA ALA A 31 19.09 -34.15 15.39
C ALA A 31 19.90 -33.89 14.08
N MET A 32 21.23 -34.05 14.20
CA MET A 32 22.22 -34.58 13.24
C MET A 32 21.88 -34.72 11.73
N GLY A 33 22.72 -34.14 10.87
CA GLY A 33 22.78 -34.46 9.42
C GLY A 33 23.93 -33.75 8.69
N ARG A 34 25.16 -34.28 8.79
CA ARG A 34 26.33 -33.85 7.97
C ARG A 34 26.19 -34.37 6.54
N ASN A 35 26.72 -33.61 5.57
CA ASN A 35 27.57 -34.13 4.49
C ASN A 35 28.34 -32.99 3.80
N ASP A 36 29.52 -33.33 3.27
CA ASP A 36 30.59 -32.38 2.92
C ASP A 36 30.54 -31.81 1.48
N VAL A 37 31.45 -30.86 1.26
CA VAL A 37 31.64 -29.97 0.08
C VAL A 37 32.11 -30.74 -1.19
N PRO A 38 32.09 -30.12 -2.39
CA PRO A 38 33.27 -29.35 -2.81
C PRO A 38 32.97 -28.01 -3.51
N ALA A 39 33.80 -27.01 -3.23
CA ALA A 39 33.76 -25.72 -3.90
C ALA A 39 34.44 -25.78 -5.28
N SER A 40 33.97 -24.96 -6.23
CA SER A 40 34.79 -24.53 -7.37
C SER A 40 34.23 -23.30 -8.09
N ARG A 41 35.17 -22.42 -8.47
CA ARG A 41 35.11 -21.52 -9.65
C ARG A 41 34.26 -20.25 -9.54
N LEU A 42 34.79 -19.26 -8.83
CA LEU A 42 34.66 -17.84 -9.23
C LEU A 42 36.03 -17.30 -9.65
N LEU A 43 36.01 -16.24 -10.48
CA LEU A 43 37.10 -15.87 -11.39
C LEU A 43 38.35 -15.34 -10.67
N ARG A 44 39.53 -15.91 -11.00
CA ARG A 44 40.80 -15.21 -10.82
C ARG A 44 40.97 -14.16 -11.93
N THR A 45 40.83 -12.89 -11.59
CA THR A 45 41.42 -11.80 -12.38
C THR A 45 42.82 -11.55 -11.85
N GLY A 46 43.83 -12.12 -12.52
CA GLY A 46 45.21 -11.77 -12.25
C GLY A 46 45.61 -10.55 -13.08
N THR A 47 46.16 -9.53 -12.43
CA THR A 47 47.18 -8.69 -13.06
C THR A 47 48.24 -8.39 -12.02
N THR A 48 49.48 -8.74 -12.33
CA THR A 48 50.67 -8.45 -11.55
C THR A 48 51.63 -7.69 -12.45
N THR A 49 51.88 -6.43 -12.13
CA THR A 49 53.12 -5.72 -12.46
C THR A 49 53.23 -4.59 -11.47
N GLU A 50 54.05 -4.85 -10.45
CA GLU A 50 55.15 -4.03 -9.93
C GLU A 50 54.93 -2.54 -9.57
N GLU A 51 55.71 -2.14 -8.58
CA GLU A 51 55.67 -0.89 -7.85
C GLU A 51 56.03 0.30 -8.75
N ASP A 52 55.14 1.28 -8.82
CA ASP A 52 55.49 2.69 -8.95
C ASP A 52 54.42 3.52 -8.22
N ASP A 53 54.80 4.68 -7.69
CA ASP A 53 53.92 5.53 -6.87
C ASP A 53 52.80 6.21 -7.71
N GLU A 54 51.87 6.88 -7.01
CA GLU A 54 50.78 7.74 -7.52
C GLU A 54 49.41 7.05 -7.84
N GLU A 55 48.46 7.29 -6.91
CA GLU A 55 46.99 7.33 -7.08
C GLU A 55 46.29 6.45 -8.15
N ARG A 56 45.88 5.22 -7.79
CA ARG A 56 44.62 4.61 -8.31
C ARG A 56 43.76 3.91 -7.24
N GLY A 57 43.54 4.59 -6.12
CA GLY A 57 42.31 4.35 -5.36
C GLY A 57 41.11 4.67 -6.26
N LEU A 58 40.24 3.70 -6.54
CA LEU A 58 39.00 3.97 -7.28
C LEU A 58 38.17 4.99 -6.48
N PRO A 59 37.96 6.23 -6.98
CA PRO A 59 37.33 7.26 -6.18
C PRO A 59 35.85 6.92 -5.99
N LEU A 60 35.51 6.57 -4.74
CA LEU A 60 34.16 6.21 -4.31
C LEU A 60 33.03 7.22 -4.65
N PRO A 61 33.23 8.54 -4.93
CA PRO A 61 32.18 9.36 -5.56
C PRO A 61 31.59 8.79 -6.86
N ALA A 62 32.27 7.90 -7.58
CA ALA A 62 31.71 7.24 -8.77
C ALA A 62 30.56 6.25 -8.46
N LEU A 63 30.38 5.82 -7.21
CA LEU A 63 29.27 4.93 -6.81
C LEU A 63 27.96 5.70 -6.53
N GLU A 64 28.04 6.95 -6.10
CA GLU A 64 26.88 7.85 -5.95
C GLU A 64 26.26 8.23 -7.32
N SER A 65 27.10 8.43 -8.34
CA SER A 65 26.64 8.82 -9.68
C SER A 65 25.86 7.70 -10.38
N VAL A 66 26.29 6.43 -10.25
CA VAL A 66 25.54 5.30 -10.85
C VAL A 66 24.20 5.04 -10.16
N ALA A 67 24.07 5.35 -8.87
CA ALA A 67 22.80 5.25 -8.14
C ALA A 67 21.79 6.34 -8.56
N SER A 68 22.27 7.55 -8.90
CA SER A 68 21.41 8.63 -9.40
C SER A 68 21.01 8.44 -10.87
N LEU A 69 21.87 7.84 -11.70
CA LEU A 69 21.61 7.55 -13.13
C LEU A 69 20.44 6.59 -13.39
N SER A 70 20.05 5.76 -12.41
CA SER A 70 18.96 4.78 -12.56
C SER A 70 17.64 5.19 -11.88
N ARG A 71 17.50 6.43 -11.42
CA ARG A 71 16.36 6.86 -10.60
C ARG A 71 15.06 6.98 -11.41
N SER A 72 14.06 6.17 -11.07
CA SER A 72 12.74 6.17 -11.74
C SER A 72 11.99 7.49 -11.56
N LYS A 73 11.08 7.84 -12.50
CA LYS A 73 10.21 9.04 -12.43
C LYS A 73 9.48 9.13 -11.08
N SER A 74 8.89 8.03 -10.63
CA SER A 74 8.15 7.94 -9.37
C SER A 74 9.03 8.15 -8.13
N GLN A 75 10.33 7.86 -8.21
CA GLN A 75 11.27 8.09 -7.12
C GLN A 75 11.76 9.55 -7.12
N LYS A 76 12.07 10.12 -8.30
CA LYS A 76 12.35 11.56 -8.42
C LYS A 76 11.20 12.42 -7.88
N GLN A 77 9.94 12.08 -8.19
CA GLN A 77 8.76 12.76 -7.65
C GLN A 77 8.59 12.60 -6.14
N GLN A 78 9.05 11.50 -5.54
CA GLN A 78 9.03 11.34 -4.07
C GLN A 78 10.10 12.20 -3.41
N ASP A 79 11.31 12.23 -3.98
CA ASP A 79 12.42 13.03 -3.44
C ASP A 79 12.08 14.52 -3.53
N GLU A 80 11.56 14.99 -4.67
CA GLU A 80 11.09 16.37 -4.88
C GLU A 80 10.00 16.77 -3.86
N LEU A 81 9.09 15.87 -3.49
CA LEU A 81 8.12 16.13 -2.42
C LEU A 81 8.74 16.19 -1.02
N VAL A 82 9.75 15.35 -0.73
CA VAL A 82 10.51 15.41 0.52
C VAL A 82 11.27 16.73 0.63
N ASP A 83 12.01 17.09 -0.41
CA ASP A 83 12.80 18.33 -0.46
C ASP A 83 11.92 19.58 -0.39
N SER A 84 10.70 19.53 -0.95
CA SER A 84 9.74 20.64 -0.88
C SER A 84 9.14 20.89 0.51
N GLY A 85 9.24 19.94 1.44
CA GLY A 85 8.63 20.04 2.78
C GLY A 85 7.10 20.17 2.80
N LEU A 86 6.40 19.92 1.69
CA LEU A 86 4.97 20.13 1.56
C LEU A 86 4.16 19.07 2.34
N GLY A 87 3.39 19.49 3.36
CA GLY A 87 2.48 18.59 4.08
C GLY A 87 1.54 17.77 3.16
N SER A 88 0.99 16.68 3.69
CA SER A 88 0.19 15.68 2.96
C SER A 88 -0.93 16.28 2.09
N ILE A 89 -1.57 17.35 2.54
CA ILE A 89 -2.63 18.06 1.81
C ILE A 89 -2.08 18.80 0.58
N ASN A 90 -0.97 19.55 0.73
CA ASN A 90 -0.41 20.38 -0.32
C ASN A 90 0.31 19.54 -1.40
N SER A 91 0.99 18.47 -1.00
CA SER A 91 1.65 17.53 -1.91
C SER A 91 0.66 16.81 -2.85
N PHE A 92 -0.59 16.60 -2.44
CA PHE A 92 -1.65 16.05 -3.29
C PHE A 92 -1.98 16.98 -4.46
N ALA A 93 -2.09 18.28 -4.20
CA ALA A 93 -2.36 19.31 -5.21
C ALA A 93 -1.14 19.54 -6.12
N ALA A 94 0.07 19.50 -5.58
CA ALA A 94 1.32 19.58 -6.35
C ALA A 94 1.42 18.47 -7.41
N LEU A 95 0.98 17.25 -7.07
CA LEU A 95 0.87 16.12 -7.99
C LEU A 95 -0.37 16.16 -8.91
N LYS A 96 -1.16 17.25 -8.87
CA LYS A 96 -2.38 17.47 -9.67
C LYS A 96 -3.48 16.42 -9.46
N LEU A 97 -3.47 15.72 -8.32
CA LEU A 97 -4.39 14.62 -8.02
C LEU A 97 -5.84 15.09 -7.82
N ASP A 98 -6.07 16.35 -7.42
CA ASP A 98 -7.43 16.89 -7.31
C ASP A 98 -8.17 16.83 -8.67
N ASN A 99 -7.45 16.95 -9.79
CA ASN A 99 -8.03 16.87 -11.14
C ASN A 99 -8.29 15.43 -11.64
N ALA A 100 -7.80 14.40 -10.93
CA ALA A 100 -7.87 13.01 -11.39
C ALA A 100 -9.28 12.38 -11.30
N GLY A 101 -10.21 13.04 -10.60
CA GLY A 101 -11.61 12.65 -10.47
C GLY A 101 -11.80 11.19 -10.04
N LYS A 102 -12.83 10.52 -10.59
CA LYS A 102 -13.16 9.13 -10.25
C LYS A 102 -12.10 8.11 -10.72
N THR A 103 -11.16 8.52 -11.56
CA THR A 103 -10.07 7.69 -12.11
C THR A 103 -8.76 7.77 -11.30
N ILE A 104 -8.75 8.44 -10.15
CA ILE A 104 -7.55 8.64 -9.33
C ILE A 104 -6.82 7.34 -8.94
N PHE A 105 -7.54 6.22 -8.73
CA PHE A 105 -6.93 4.91 -8.44
C PHE A 105 -6.13 4.32 -9.62
N SER A 106 -6.27 4.86 -10.82
CA SER A 106 -5.44 4.53 -11.99
C SER A 106 -4.24 5.47 -12.18
N SER A 107 -4.08 6.49 -11.32
CA SER A 107 -2.97 7.45 -11.40
C SER A 107 -1.71 6.93 -10.70
N PRO A 108 -0.56 6.79 -11.39
CA PRO A 108 0.72 6.45 -10.76
C PRO A 108 1.13 7.46 -9.67
N GLU A 109 0.80 8.74 -9.88
CA GLU A 109 1.05 9.83 -8.94
C GLU A 109 0.31 9.63 -7.59
N LEU A 110 -0.82 8.91 -7.56
CA LEU A 110 -1.50 8.58 -6.29
C LEU A 110 -0.62 7.71 -5.38
N TYR A 111 0.07 6.72 -5.94
CA TYR A 111 0.93 5.81 -5.18
C TYR A 111 2.24 6.51 -4.75
N VAL A 112 2.74 7.44 -5.57
CA VAL A 112 3.83 8.36 -5.20
C VAL A 112 3.44 9.18 -3.97
N TRP A 113 2.23 9.76 -4.00
CA TRP A 113 1.68 10.53 -2.89
C TRP A 113 1.48 9.67 -1.63
N MET A 114 0.87 8.49 -1.74
CA MET A 114 0.66 7.59 -0.59
C MET A 114 1.98 7.18 0.08
N ARG A 115 3.05 6.93 -0.71
CA ARG A 115 4.40 6.67 -0.16
C ARG A 115 4.97 7.89 0.55
N TYR A 116 4.73 9.09 0.03
CA TYR A 116 5.14 10.33 0.67
C TYR A 116 4.41 10.53 2.01
N VAL A 117 3.08 10.40 2.03
CA VAL A 117 2.25 10.45 3.25
C VAL A 117 2.73 9.44 4.29
N ASN A 118 3.11 8.23 3.87
CA ASN A 118 3.67 7.21 4.76
C ASN A 118 5.02 7.56 5.40
N LYS A 119 5.75 8.56 4.88
CA LYS A 119 6.98 9.07 5.50
C LYS A 119 6.73 10.21 6.48
N ILE A 120 5.64 10.97 6.32
CA ILE A 120 5.43 12.25 7.04
C ILE A 120 4.27 12.24 8.05
N GLU A 121 3.32 11.32 7.94
CA GLU A 121 2.16 11.25 8.84
C GLU A 121 2.31 10.15 9.90
N ASN A 122 1.89 10.43 11.13
CA ASN A 122 1.85 9.43 12.22
C ASN A 122 0.76 8.36 12.01
N ASN A 123 -0.30 8.68 11.25
CA ASN A 123 -1.34 7.72 10.84
C ASN A 123 -1.61 7.85 9.33
N PRO A 124 -0.74 7.29 8.48
CA PRO A 124 -0.82 7.45 7.02
C PRO A 124 -2.15 7.00 6.44
N THR A 125 -2.66 5.86 6.89
CA THR A 125 -3.92 5.28 6.39
C THR A 125 -5.12 6.19 6.67
N ALA A 126 -5.19 6.79 7.87
CA ALA A 126 -6.25 7.74 8.18
C ALA A 126 -6.13 9.02 7.36
N ALA A 127 -4.92 9.57 7.19
CA ALA A 127 -4.69 10.76 6.37
C ALA A 127 -5.05 10.54 4.88
N VAL A 128 -4.65 9.39 4.31
CA VAL A 128 -5.01 8.97 2.95
C VAL A 128 -6.53 8.86 2.79
N LEU A 129 -7.22 8.14 3.68
CA LEU A 129 -8.67 7.98 3.61
C LEU A 129 -9.41 9.30 3.79
N MET A 130 -8.93 10.20 4.66
CA MET A 130 -9.51 11.52 4.87
C MET A 130 -9.41 12.40 3.61
N LYS A 131 -8.22 12.51 3.01
CA LYS A 131 -8.03 13.32 1.79
C LYS A 131 -8.76 12.72 0.58
N LEU A 132 -8.74 11.39 0.42
CA LEU A 132 -9.54 10.72 -0.62
C LEU A 132 -11.06 10.92 -0.40
N LYS A 133 -11.53 10.92 0.85
CA LYS A 133 -12.94 11.20 1.14
C LYS A 133 -13.31 12.64 0.76
N SER A 134 -12.45 13.62 1.09
CA SER A 134 -12.62 15.01 0.66
C SER A 134 -12.62 15.16 -0.87
N HIS A 135 -11.85 14.34 -1.59
CA HIS A 135 -11.78 14.35 -3.06
C HIS A 135 -13.02 13.76 -3.74
N PHE A 136 -13.53 12.64 -3.24
CA PHE A 136 -14.70 11.96 -3.82
C PHE A 136 -16.05 12.54 -3.34
N GLY A 137 -16.09 13.15 -2.16
CA GLY A 137 -17.31 13.65 -1.52
C GLY A 137 -17.93 12.69 -0.50
N ASP A 138 -19.07 13.11 0.03
CA ASP A 138 -19.67 12.60 1.27
C ASP A 138 -20.82 11.58 1.07
N ARG A 139 -21.13 11.14 -0.16
CA ARG A 139 -22.27 10.23 -0.46
C ARG A 139 -21.80 8.85 -0.92
N GLY A 140 -20.74 8.36 -0.30
CA GLY A 140 -20.23 7.00 -0.50
C GLY A 140 -19.51 6.78 -1.84
N GLU A 141 -19.24 7.83 -2.63
CA GLU A 141 -18.52 7.70 -3.90
C GLU A 141 -17.12 7.07 -3.71
N LEU A 142 -16.41 7.43 -2.64
CA LEU A 142 -15.13 6.79 -2.26
C LEU A 142 -15.30 5.29 -2.01
N ALA A 143 -16.34 4.89 -1.28
CA ALA A 143 -16.57 3.49 -0.91
C ALA A 143 -16.95 2.62 -2.12
N ILE A 144 -17.64 3.21 -3.10
CA ILE A 144 -17.87 2.59 -4.41
C ILE A 144 -16.57 2.47 -5.19
N ALA A 145 -15.75 3.51 -5.22
CA ALA A 145 -14.49 3.51 -5.96
C ALA A 145 -13.49 2.48 -5.40
N LEU A 146 -13.29 2.46 -4.08
CA LEU A 146 -12.48 1.45 -3.38
C LEU A 146 -12.99 0.03 -3.64
N ASN A 147 -14.29 -0.22 -3.48
CA ASN A 147 -14.88 -1.54 -3.75
C ASN A 147 -14.71 -2.00 -5.21
N ASN A 148 -14.65 -1.09 -6.17
CA ASN A 148 -14.38 -1.43 -7.56
C ASN A 148 -12.88 -1.72 -7.79
N ALA A 149 -11.99 -0.92 -7.19
CA ALA A 149 -10.54 -1.01 -7.35
C ALA A 149 -9.90 -2.19 -6.59
N ALA A 150 -10.41 -2.52 -5.40
CA ALA A 150 -9.96 -3.65 -4.57
C ALA A 150 -9.99 -5.02 -5.28
N ARG A 151 -10.71 -5.12 -6.41
CA ARG A 151 -10.79 -6.32 -7.25
C ARG A 151 -9.54 -6.56 -8.12
N PHE A 152 -8.66 -5.57 -8.23
CA PHE A 152 -7.46 -5.61 -9.08
C PHE A 152 -6.25 -4.86 -8.50
N ASP A 153 -6.39 -4.20 -7.35
CA ASP A 153 -5.32 -3.48 -6.65
C ASP A 153 -5.36 -3.78 -5.13
N ASP A 154 -4.27 -4.39 -4.63
CA ASP A 154 -4.08 -4.69 -3.21
C ASP A 154 -4.04 -3.44 -2.32
N THR A 155 -3.62 -2.30 -2.85
CA THR A 155 -3.58 -1.02 -2.11
C THR A 155 -4.99 -0.50 -1.90
N ALA A 156 -5.82 -0.48 -2.96
CA ALA A 156 -7.24 -0.19 -2.85
C ALA A 156 -7.98 -1.19 -1.93
N SER A 157 -7.62 -2.48 -1.97
CA SER A 157 -8.17 -3.49 -1.06
C SER A 157 -7.84 -3.20 0.41
N LYS A 158 -6.58 -2.90 0.72
CA LYS A 158 -6.14 -2.50 2.08
C LYS A 158 -6.84 -1.22 2.56
N LEU A 159 -7.00 -0.23 1.68
CA LEU A 159 -7.74 1.00 1.97
C LEU A 159 -9.24 0.75 2.18
N GLN A 160 -9.84 -0.21 1.46
CA GLN A 160 -11.22 -0.64 1.69
C GLN A 160 -11.37 -1.29 3.08
N THR A 161 -10.48 -2.21 3.45
CA THR A 161 -10.48 -2.84 4.77
C THR A 161 -10.32 -1.80 5.88
N ALA A 162 -9.38 -0.86 5.75
CA ALA A 162 -9.20 0.21 6.73
C ALA A 162 -10.40 1.17 6.81
N GLN A 163 -11.09 1.43 5.69
CA GLN A 163 -12.36 2.17 5.69
C GLN A 163 -13.45 1.42 6.46
N PHE A 164 -13.55 0.10 6.28
CA PHE A 164 -14.51 -0.75 6.98
C PHE A 164 -14.20 -0.85 8.49
N GLU A 165 -12.92 -0.91 8.86
CA GLU A 165 -12.49 -0.83 10.26
C GLU A 165 -12.83 0.53 10.90
N GLN A 166 -12.68 1.64 10.18
CA GLN A 166 -13.12 2.96 10.64
C GLN A 166 -14.65 3.09 10.79
N TRP A 167 -15.44 2.31 10.05
CA TRP A 167 -16.88 2.24 10.20
C TRP A 167 -17.27 1.41 11.43
N ASN A 168 -16.65 0.25 11.61
CA ASN A 168 -16.88 -0.59 12.77
C ASN A 168 -16.49 0.13 14.08
N ALA A 169 -15.37 0.87 14.07
CA ALA A 169 -14.94 1.70 15.20
C ALA A 169 -15.87 2.89 15.52
N LYS A 170 -16.85 3.19 14.66
CA LYS A 170 -17.93 4.17 14.90
C LYS A 170 -19.23 3.52 15.39
N GLY A 171 -19.23 2.20 15.63
CA GLY A 171 -20.42 1.44 16.00
C GLY A 171 -21.35 1.12 14.81
N TRP A 172 -20.87 1.21 13.56
CA TRP A 172 -21.64 0.82 12.37
C TRP A 172 -21.59 -0.69 12.14
N GLU A 173 -21.93 -1.47 13.17
CA GLU A 173 -21.82 -2.93 13.19
C GLU A 173 -22.88 -3.60 12.30
N SER A 174 -23.87 -2.86 11.81
CA SER A 174 -24.87 -3.33 10.85
C SER A 174 -24.62 -2.81 9.43
N THR A 175 -25.00 -3.64 8.46
CA THR A 175 -25.03 -3.26 7.05
C THR A 175 -26.12 -2.23 6.72
N ALA A 176 -27.04 -1.96 7.66
CA ALA A 176 -28.00 -0.86 7.57
C ALA A 176 -27.30 0.49 7.82
N ASP A 177 -26.42 0.59 8.81
CA ASP A 177 -25.77 1.84 9.22
C ASP A 177 -25.02 2.52 8.07
N ILE A 178 -24.40 1.74 7.18
CA ILE A 178 -23.70 2.28 6.01
C ILE A 178 -24.65 2.75 4.89
N VAL A 179 -25.90 2.27 4.84
CA VAL A 179 -26.91 2.84 3.91
C VAL A 179 -27.26 4.26 4.33
N ASP A 180 -27.47 4.46 5.63
CA ASP A 180 -27.92 5.75 6.17
C ASP A 180 -26.74 6.74 6.31
N ASN A 181 -25.60 6.30 6.84
CA ASN A 181 -24.47 7.18 7.16
C ASN A 181 -23.48 7.38 6.00
N VAL A 182 -23.28 6.38 5.13
CA VAL A 182 -22.32 6.47 4.01
C VAL A 182 -23.03 6.85 2.72
N PHE A 183 -24.10 6.14 2.35
CA PHE A 183 -24.82 6.39 1.11
C PHE A 183 -25.94 7.43 1.23
N LYS A 184 -26.46 7.66 2.44
CA LYS A 184 -27.52 8.63 2.75
C LYS A 184 -28.79 8.38 1.93
N TYR A 185 -29.13 7.11 1.72
CA TYR A 185 -30.38 6.69 1.08
C TYR A 185 -31.44 6.40 2.13
N ASN A 186 -32.69 6.76 1.85
CA ASN A 186 -33.83 6.24 2.60
C ASN A 186 -34.21 4.82 2.14
N ASP A 187 -35.10 4.18 2.89
CA ASP A 187 -35.48 2.78 2.68
C ASP A 187 -36.09 2.52 1.29
N ASP A 188 -36.92 3.44 0.77
CA ASP A 188 -37.57 3.31 -0.53
C ASP A 188 -36.57 3.42 -1.69
N VAL A 189 -35.71 4.44 -1.67
CA VAL A 189 -34.62 4.59 -2.65
C VAL A 189 -33.69 3.38 -2.56
N TRP A 190 -33.35 2.93 -1.36
CA TRP A 190 -32.51 1.75 -1.18
C TRP A 190 -33.16 0.49 -1.75
N ARG A 191 -34.45 0.26 -1.53
CA ARG A 191 -35.19 -0.92 -2.06
C ARG A 191 -35.32 -0.86 -3.59
N ALA A 192 -35.52 0.33 -4.17
CA ALA A 192 -35.61 0.52 -5.62
C ALA A 192 -34.28 0.32 -6.38
N LEU A 193 -33.12 0.39 -5.70
CA LEU A 193 -31.82 0.14 -6.33
C LEU A 193 -31.68 -1.31 -6.83
N VAL A 194 -31.30 -1.44 -8.10
CA VAL A 194 -30.93 -2.72 -8.75
C VAL A 194 -29.97 -3.51 -7.86
N VAL A 195 -30.23 -4.80 -7.65
CA VAL A 195 -29.48 -5.69 -6.74
C VAL A 195 -27.97 -5.70 -7.02
N ARG A 196 -27.55 -5.57 -8.27
CA ARG A 196 -26.13 -5.53 -8.70
C ARG A 196 -25.52 -4.12 -8.78
N SER A 197 -26.24 -3.08 -8.34
CA SER A 197 -25.76 -1.69 -8.32
C SER A 197 -24.54 -1.52 -7.39
N ALA A 198 -23.73 -0.50 -7.66
CA ALA A 198 -22.48 -0.31 -6.92
C ALA A 198 -22.67 -0.16 -5.39
N PRO A 199 -23.63 0.62 -4.87
CA PRO A 199 -23.90 0.69 -3.42
C PRO A 199 -24.26 -0.67 -2.81
N LYS A 200 -25.07 -1.49 -3.50
CA LYS A 200 -25.46 -2.83 -3.05
C LYS A 200 -24.25 -3.77 -2.98
N ARG A 201 -23.33 -3.69 -3.95
CA ARG A 201 -22.07 -4.46 -3.91
C ARG A 201 -21.17 -4.04 -2.77
N THR A 202 -21.02 -2.74 -2.53
CA THR A 202 -20.23 -2.25 -1.38
C THR A 202 -20.86 -2.66 -0.04
N ARG A 203 -22.20 -2.63 0.10
CA ARG A 203 -22.88 -3.16 1.31
C ARG A 203 -22.58 -4.65 1.51
N ARG A 204 -22.58 -5.45 0.44
CA ARG A 204 -22.23 -6.87 0.50
C ARG A 204 -20.78 -7.08 0.94
N ALA A 205 -19.82 -6.33 0.38
CA ALA A 205 -18.42 -6.42 0.81
C ALA A 205 -18.25 -6.07 2.29
N TYR A 206 -19.00 -5.08 2.80
CA TYR A 206 -19.01 -4.78 4.23
C TYR A 206 -19.64 -5.90 5.07
N SER A 207 -20.70 -6.56 4.59
CA SER A 207 -21.28 -7.72 5.27
C SER A 207 -20.31 -8.91 5.36
N GLU A 208 -19.50 -9.11 4.32
CA GLU A 208 -18.47 -10.17 4.28
C GLU A 208 -17.31 -9.83 5.23
N PHE A 209 -16.92 -8.55 5.34
CA PHE A 209 -15.96 -8.08 6.34
C PHE A 209 -16.46 -8.27 7.79
N LEU A 210 -17.71 -7.90 8.08
CA LEU A 210 -18.30 -8.08 9.42
C LEU A 210 -18.34 -9.55 9.82
N ALA A 211 -18.77 -10.43 8.91
CA ALA A 211 -18.78 -11.88 9.13
C ALA A 211 -17.36 -12.47 9.30
N ALA A 212 -16.33 -11.89 8.69
CA ALA A 212 -14.95 -12.31 8.87
C ALA A 212 -14.34 -11.83 10.21
N LYS A 213 -14.77 -10.69 10.75
CA LYS A 213 -14.36 -10.18 12.08
C LYS A 213 -15.12 -10.87 13.23
N HIS A 214 -16.38 -11.23 12.99
CA HIS A 214 -17.23 -11.98 13.91
C HIS A 214 -17.70 -13.27 13.23
N PRO A 215 -16.80 -14.27 13.06
CA PRO A 215 -17.20 -15.58 12.57
C PRO A 215 -18.12 -16.21 13.62
N THR A 216 -19.43 -16.14 13.39
CA THR A 216 -20.41 -16.84 14.21
C THR A 216 -20.06 -18.32 14.16
N GLY A 217 -19.58 -18.85 15.29
CA GLY A 217 -19.33 -20.27 15.44
C GLY A 217 -20.62 -21.02 15.14
N VAL A 218 -20.61 -21.79 14.06
CA VAL A 218 -21.69 -22.71 13.73
C VAL A 218 -21.36 -24.04 14.39
N GLU A 219 -21.94 -24.24 15.57
CA GLU A 219 -22.35 -25.56 16.07
C GLU A 219 -23.88 -25.56 16.18
#